data_AF-A0A9P6JS07-F1
#
_entry.id   AF-A0A9P6JS07-F1
#
_cell.length_a   1.000
_cell.length_b   1.000
_cell.length_c   1.000
_cell.angle_alpha   90.00
_cell.angle_beta   90.00
_cell.angle_gamma   90.00
#
_symmetry.space_group_name_H-M   'P 1'
#
loop_
_entity.id
_entity.type
_entity.pdbx_description
1 polymer ?
#
loop_
_entity_poly.entity_id
_entity_poly.type
_entity_poly.pdbx_seq_one_letter_code
_entity_poly.pdbx_strand_id
1 'polypeptide(L)'
;MDKFAEELAKFINPFDDMDAQLCCFAHSINLIAKIFISFFFVTRRQKLIESDDESENEVEVKEEEVDDDDESVDGLENEVVDEEDDETTEAEQDDADEGQGRFNEKVTKKLREKAIAEMRTQGYKLKSAEIKSTGELFPKIAGLARRVNDSGTLKEKFDRLVTKSEDITGSRTALSRQVPTCWNSEMECLVSYMHFKDVVEQLLAVSSLKLGRYKLSSEQWSMTDDVSQVLMLFEDITQIFSQAEVPLIVDVLPSLYDLRGGLEAARDDSEHEVADIVRVACHASILVANKYLNLIEDNDFYLFTIVMCPDRKLRWFKDHGRTIQQVNQLKSRVIASWEKSYKQMGREDDDFFVS
;
A
#
# COMPACT_ATOMS: atom_id res chain seq x y z
N MET A 1 -30.53 8.79 -13.13
CA MET A 1 -29.82 7.71 -13.84
C MET A 1 -29.49 8.23 -15.23
N ASP A 2 -28.22 8.10 -15.59
CA ASP A 2 -27.50 9.07 -16.40
C ASP A 2 -27.64 8.77 -17.90
N LYS A 3 -28.37 9.62 -18.64
CA LYS A 3 -28.46 9.55 -20.11
C LYS A 3 -27.09 9.55 -20.78
N PHE A 4 -26.10 10.15 -20.11
CA PHE A 4 -24.72 10.15 -20.58
C PHE A 4 -24.11 8.74 -20.59
N ALA A 5 -24.36 7.93 -19.56
CA ALA A 5 -23.88 6.55 -19.49
C ALA A 5 -24.58 5.64 -20.51
N GLU A 6 -25.89 5.84 -20.74
CA GLU A 6 -26.65 5.10 -21.76
C GLU A 6 -26.21 5.44 -23.19
N GLU A 7 -25.86 6.70 -23.48
CA GLU A 7 -25.33 7.08 -24.78
C GLU A 7 -23.87 6.63 -24.95
N LEU A 8 -23.01 6.74 -23.92
CA LEU A 8 -21.62 6.26 -23.98
C LEU A 8 -21.53 4.76 -24.30
N ALA A 9 -22.42 3.96 -23.71
CA ALA A 9 -22.48 2.50 -23.92
C ALA A 9 -22.82 2.11 -25.37
N LYS A 10 -23.45 3.01 -26.15
CA LYS A 10 -23.76 2.77 -27.57
C LYS A 10 -22.56 3.04 -28.49
N PHE A 11 -21.61 3.88 -28.06
CA PHE A 11 -20.43 4.28 -28.85
C PHE A 11 -19.16 3.55 -28.45
N ILE A 12 -19.11 2.98 -27.24
CA ILE A 12 -17.97 2.23 -26.73
C ILE A 12 -18.32 0.75 -26.84
N ASN A 13 -17.67 0.05 -27.78
CA ASN A 13 -17.64 -1.42 -27.75
C ASN A 13 -17.15 -1.80 -26.35
N PRO A 14 -17.92 -2.55 -25.54
CA PRO A 14 -17.60 -2.75 -24.13
C PRO A 14 -16.19 -3.30 -24.06
N PHE A 15 -15.28 -2.50 -23.49
CA PHE A 15 -13.88 -2.78 -23.19
C PHE A 15 -13.50 -4.23 -23.52
N ASP A 16 -13.05 -4.44 -24.75
CA ASP A 16 -12.90 -5.76 -25.38
C ASP A 16 -11.61 -6.45 -24.90
N ASP A 17 -11.36 -6.40 -23.60
CA ASP A 17 -10.36 -7.19 -22.91
C ASP A 17 -10.75 -7.34 -21.43
N MET A 18 -11.01 -8.57 -20.97
CA MET A 18 -11.21 -8.84 -19.54
C MET A 18 -9.95 -8.47 -18.72
N ASP A 19 -8.79 -8.33 -19.38
CA ASP A 19 -7.55 -7.83 -18.79
C ASP A 19 -7.66 -6.36 -18.34
N ALA A 20 -8.64 -5.59 -18.84
CA ALA A 20 -8.85 -4.19 -18.45
C ALA A 20 -9.66 -4.01 -17.15
N GLN A 21 -10.29 -5.06 -16.61
CA GLN A 21 -11.22 -4.95 -15.47
C GLN A 21 -10.58 -5.12 -14.08
N LEU A 22 -9.32 -5.51 -13.97
CA LEU A 22 -8.78 -6.03 -12.69
C LEU A 22 -7.84 -5.09 -11.91
N CYS A 23 -7.64 -3.84 -12.30
CA CYS A 23 -6.76 -2.93 -11.56
C CYS A 23 -7.34 -1.52 -11.51
N CYS A 24 -8.26 -1.25 -10.57
CA CYS A 24 -8.57 0.14 -10.27
C CYS A 24 -7.30 0.81 -9.71
N PHE A 25 -7.05 2.07 -10.10
CA PHE A 25 -5.84 2.77 -9.68
C PHE A 25 -5.67 2.80 -8.16
N ALA A 26 -6.76 2.99 -7.42
CA ALA A 26 -6.77 2.91 -5.96
C ALA A 26 -6.28 1.55 -5.42
N HIS A 27 -6.61 0.44 -6.08
CA HIS A 27 -6.09 -0.88 -5.72
C HIS A 27 -4.59 -1.00 -5.97
N SER A 28 -4.09 -0.46 -7.09
CA SER A 28 -2.65 -0.39 -7.35
C SER A 28 -1.91 0.41 -6.27
N ILE A 29 -2.42 1.58 -5.89
CA ILE A 29 -1.86 2.40 -4.80
C ILE A 29 -1.84 1.63 -3.48
N ASN A 30 -2.96 0.99 -3.13
CA ASN A 30 -3.08 0.16 -1.93
C ASN A 30 -2.04 -0.99 -1.93
N LEU A 31 -1.80 -1.64 -3.06
CA LEU A 31 -0.79 -2.70 -3.14
C LEU A 31 0.65 -2.16 -3.01
N ILE A 32 0.93 -0.98 -3.59
CA ILE A 32 2.24 -0.33 -3.45
C ILE A 32 2.47 0.11 -1.99
N ALA A 33 1.44 0.66 -1.32
CA ALA A 33 1.52 1.00 0.11
C ALA A 33 1.69 -0.25 0.98
N LYS A 34 0.93 -1.32 0.70
CA LYS A 34 1.03 -2.58 1.47
C LYS A 34 2.40 -3.24 1.38
N ILE A 35 3.09 -3.20 0.22
CA ILE A 35 4.47 -3.72 0.14
C ILE A 35 5.42 -2.87 0.99
N PHE A 36 5.29 -1.55 0.99
CA PHE A 36 6.07 -0.65 1.86
C PHE A 36 5.88 -1.03 3.34
N ILE A 37 4.62 -1.03 3.77
CA ILE A 37 4.21 -1.28 5.16
C ILE A 37 4.68 -2.67 5.63
N SER A 38 4.70 -3.66 4.75
CA SER A 38 5.08 -5.04 5.10
C SER A 38 6.46 -5.19 5.75
N PHE A 39 7.38 -4.24 5.53
CA PHE A 39 8.71 -4.24 6.16
C PHE A 39 8.66 -4.00 7.67
N PHE A 40 7.62 -3.31 8.13
CA PHE A 40 7.41 -2.87 9.50
C PHE A 40 6.42 -3.77 10.27
N PHE A 41 6.14 -4.95 9.70
CA PHE A 41 5.47 -6.08 10.33
C PHE A 41 6.41 -7.30 10.38
N VAL A 42 6.33 -8.05 11.48
CA VAL A 42 7.04 -9.32 11.61
C VAL A 42 6.46 -10.32 10.61
N THR A 43 7.26 -10.71 9.61
CA THR A 43 6.93 -11.84 8.75
C THR A 43 6.97 -13.13 9.57
N ARG A 44 5.83 -13.79 9.77
CA ARG A 44 5.79 -15.15 10.34
C ARG A 44 6.55 -16.10 9.41
N ARG A 45 7.53 -16.84 9.93
CA ARG A 45 7.93 -18.11 9.31
C ARG A 45 6.76 -19.08 9.52
N GLN A 46 5.99 -19.38 8.47
CA GLN A 46 5.08 -20.51 8.54
C GLN A 46 5.94 -21.77 8.70
N LYS A 47 5.72 -22.54 9.77
CA LYS A 47 6.13 -23.95 9.80
C LYS A 47 5.53 -24.57 8.55
N LEU A 48 6.37 -25.19 7.72
CA LEU A 48 5.91 -26.10 6.68
C LEU A 48 4.99 -27.10 7.38
N ILE A 49 3.71 -27.05 7.07
CA ILE A 49 2.83 -28.18 7.34
C ILE A 49 3.34 -29.24 6.38
N GLU A 50 4.04 -30.24 6.91
CA GLU A 50 4.31 -31.49 6.22
C GLU A 50 2.93 -32.07 5.87
N SER A 51 2.52 -31.91 4.61
CA SER A 51 1.49 -32.75 4.05
C SER A 51 2.16 -34.06 3.68
N ASP A 52 1.86 -35.11 4.43
CA ASP A 52 2.01 -36.50 4.00
C ASP A 52 1.35 -36.66 2.63
N ASP A 53 2.15 -36.84 1.57
CA ASP A 53 1.87 -37.85 0.56
C ASP A 53 3.08 -38.17 -0.33
N GLU A 54 3.22 -39.45 -0.62
CA GLU A 54 4.36 -40.18 -1.15
C GLU A 54 4.77 -39.80 -2.60
N SER A 55 6.08 -39.63 -2.86
CA SER A 55 6.84 -40.39 -3.88
C SER A 55 8.25 -39.82 -4.19
N GLU A 56 9.25 -40.62 -3.85
CA GLU A 56 10.56 -40.86 -4.47
C GLU A 56 11.21 -39.78 -5.38
N ASN A 57 12.26 -39.12 -4.87
CA ASN A 57 13.61 -39.31 -5.41
C ASN A 57 14.70 -38.67 -4.53
N GLU A 58 15.73 -39.47 -4.25
CA GLU A 58 16.94 -39.13 -3.51
C GLU A 58 17.79 -38.06 -4.21
N VAL A 59 18.16 -37.00 -3.49
CA VAL A 59 19.51 -36.41 -3.59
C VAL A 59 19.97 -35.99 -2.20
N GLU A 60 20.93 -36.73 -1.68
CA GLU A 60 21.69 -36.47 -0.46
C GLU A 60 22.66 -35.29 -0.67
N VAL A 61 22.49 -34.20 0.08
CA VAL A 61 23.61 -33.30 0.45
C VAL A 61 23.45 -32.90 1.91
N LYS A 62 24.37 -33.41 2.72
CA LYS A 62 24.61 -33.06 4.12
C LYS A 62 25.02 -31.60 4.22
N GLU A 63 24.52 -30.88 5.24
CA GLU A 63 25.29 -29.83 5.91
C GLU A 63 24.73 -29.57 7.32
N GLU A 64 25.56 -30.02 8.28
CA GLU A 64 25.84 -29.58 9.65
C GLU A 64 24.75 -28.95 10.54
N GLU A 65 24.47 -29.67 11.63
CA GLU A 65 23.82 -29.21 12.85
C GLU A 65 24.65 -28.09 13.51
N VAL A 66 24.00 -26.95 13.78
CA VAL A 66 24.45 -26.02 14.82
C VAL A 66 23.29 -25.90 15.81
N ASP A 67 23.46 -26.59 16.93
CA ASP A 67 22.76 -26.28 18.18
C ASP A 67 23.02 -24.82 18.55
N ASP A 68 21.96 -24.03 18.65
CA ASP A 68 21.94 -22.84 19.50
C ASP A 68 20.57 -22.80 20.17
N ASP A 69 20.54 -23.29 21.41
CA ASP A 69 19.54 -23.00 22.43
C ASP A 69 19.43 -21.48 22.58
N ASP A 70 18.33 -20.88 22.13
CA ASP A 70 17.90 -19.57 22.66
C ASP A 70 16.37 -19.44 22.61
N GLU A 71 15.80 -19.09 23.75
CA GLU A 71 14.39 -19.12 24.09
C GLU A 71 13.53 -18.33 23.08
N SER A 72 12.75 -19.06 22.29
CA SER A 72 11.74 -18.46 21.41
C SER A 72 10.61 -17.86 22.25
N VAL A 73 10.45 -16.53 22.13
CA VAL A 73 9.30 -15.78 22.64
C VAL A 73 8.04 -16.25 21.91
N ASP A 74 7.42 -17.24 22.52
CA ASP A 74 6.05 -17.65 22.29
C ASP A 74 5.09 -16.57 22.81
N GLY A 75 3.97 -16.36 22.14
CA GLY A 75 2.92 -15.45 22.61
C GLY A 75 2.66 -14.20 21.75
N LEU A 76 2.22 -14.42 20.51
CA LEU A 76 1.08 -13.67 19.95
C LEU A 76 0.15 -14.67 19.25
N GLU A 77 -0.42 -15.55 20.09
CA GLU A 77 -1.68 -16.20 19.80
C GLU A 77 -2.75 -15.10 19.75
N ASN A 78 -3.50 -15.07 18.64
CA ASN A 78 -4.85 -14.55 18.68
C ASN A 78 -5.63 -15.54 19.54
N GLU A 79 -5.71 -15.30 20.84
CA GLU A 79 -6.72 -15.94 21.68
C GLU A 79 -8.09 -15.52 21.15
N VAL A 80 -8.75 -16.48 20.49
CA VAL A 80 -10.21 -16.57 20.45
C VAL A 80 -10.64 -16.73 21.90
N VAL A 81 -11.20 -15.66 22.47
CA VAL A 81 -11.96 -15.77 23.71
C VAL A 81 -13.35 -16.26 23.32
N ASP A 82 -13.54 -17.57 23.43
CA ASP A 82 -14.86 -18.19 23.52
C ASP A 82 -15.45 -17.82 24.90
N GLU A 83 -16.46 -16.95 24.94
CA GLU A 83 -17.56 -17.01 25.91
C GLU A 83 -18.84 -16.41 25.29
N GLU A 84 -19.74 -17.33 24.90
CA GLU A 84 -21.22 -17.26 24.83
C GLU A 84 -21.93 -16.11 24.08
N ASP A 85 -22.29 -16.43 22.83
CA ASP A 85 -23.59 -16.25 22.16
C ASP A 85 -24.54 -15.13 22.66
N ASP A 86 -24.67 -14.08 21.85
CA ASP A 86 -25.98 -13.46 21.60
C ASP A 86 -26.04 -13.01 20.13
N GLU A 87 -26.91 -13.68 19.38
CA GLU A 87 -27.21 -13.44 17.98
C GLU A 87 -27.62 -11.98 17.72
N THR A 88 -27.09 -11.35 16.68
CA THR A 88 -27.89 -10.52 15.76
C THR A 88 -27.12 -10.22 14.46
N THR A 89 -27.36 -11.08 13.48
CA THR A 89 -27.62 -10.82 12.05
C THR A 89 -26.76 -9.82 11.26
N GLU A 90 -26.07 -10.42 10.29
CA GLU A 90 -25.99 -10.07 8.85
C GLU A 90 -25.31 -8.76 8.42
N ALA A 91 -24.12 -8.93 7.81
CA ALA A 91 -23.94 -8.54 6.41
C ALA A 91 -23.00 -9.55 5.73
N GLU A 92 -23.56 -10.36 4.85
CA GLU A 92 -22.84 -11.27 3.94
C GLU A 92 -21.89 -10.46 3.04
N GLN A 93 -20.59 -10.74 3.10
CA GLN A 93 -19.63 -10.45 2.02
C GLN A 93 -18.61 -11.59 1.90
N ASP A 94 -18.93 -12.47 0.94
CA ASP A 94 -18.14 -13.39 0.12
C ASP A 94 -16.76 -13.91 0.61
N ASP A 95 -16.68 -15.24 0.66
CA ASP A 95 -15.50 -16.11 0.77
C ASP A 95 -14.42 -15.92 -0.34
N ALA A 96 -14.59 -14.95 -1.25
CA ALA A 96 -13.65 -14.66 -2.33
C ALA A 96 -12.41 -13.85 -1.87
N ASP A 97 -12.49 -13.13 -0.76
CA ASP A 97 -11.43 -12.23 -0.27
C ASP A 97 -10.21 -12.96 0.32
N GLU A 98 -10.43 -14.15 0.92
CA GLU A 98 -9.35 -14.90 1.56
C GLU A 98 -8.28 -15.39 0.55
N GLY A 99 -8.71 -15.79 -0.65
CA GLY A 99 -7.82 -16.27 -1.71
C GLY A 99 -6.93 -15.14 -2.27
N GLN A 100 -7.51 -13.95 -2.44
CA GLN A 100 -6.79 -12.76 -2.92
C GLN A 100 -5.83 -12.24 -1.85
N GLY A 101 -6.22 -12.26 -0.57
CA GLY A 101 -5.35 -11.94 0.56
C GLY A 101 -4.11 -12.83 0.64
N ARG A 102 -4.27 -14.16 0.56
CA ARG A 102 -3.14 -15.12 0.58
C ARG A 102 -2.22 -14.99 -0.63
N PHE A 103 -2.77 -14.73 -1.81
CA PHE A 103 -1.98 -14.49 -3.02
C PHE A 103 -1.15 -13.21 -2.89
N ASN A 104 -1.76 -12.12 -2.43
CA ASN A 104 -1.09 -10.85 -2.19
C ASN A 104 0.04 -11.01 -1.17
N GLU A 105 -0.16 -11.78 -0.10
CA GLU A 105 0.89 -12.03 0.89
C GLU A 105 2.10 -12.79 0.32
N LYS A 106 1.88 -13.83 -0.50
CA LYS A 106 2.96 -14.55 -1.19
C LYS A 106 3.73 -13.65 -2.15
N VAL A 107 3.03 -12.81 -2.90
CA VAL A 107 3.64 -11.84 -3.83
C VAL A 107 4.45 -10.80 -3.07
N THR A 108 3.91 -10.27 -1.97
CA THR A 108 4.59 -9.32 -1.08
C THR A 108 5.89 -9.92 -0.51
N LYS A 109 5.86 -11.17 -0.04
CA LYS A 109 7.06 -11.85 0.47
C LYS A 109 8.17 -11.95 -0.58
N LYS A 110 7.85 -12.43 -1.79
CA LYS A 110 8.81 -12.57 -2.88
C LYS A 110 9.41 -11.21 -3.29
N LEU A 111 8.60 -10.18 -3.36
CA LEU A 111 9.05 -8.83 -3.69
C LEU A 111 9.92 -8.22 -2.59
N ARG A 112 9.58 -8.46 -1.33
CA ARG A 112 10.41 -8.06 -0.18
C ARG A 112 11.79 -8.71 -0.25
N GLU A 113 11.85 -10.01 -0.47
CA GLU A 113 13.12 -10.76 -0.63
C GLU A 113 13.93 -10.23 -1.82
N LYS A 114 13.27 -9.99 -2.97
CA LYS A 114 13.89 -9.41 -4.16
C LYS A 114 14.47 -8.03 -3.88
N ALA A 115 13.71 -7.14 -3.24
CA ALA A 115 14.15 -5.79 -2.92
C ALA A 115 15.35 -5.78 -1.95
N ILE A 116 15.34 -6.65 -0.94
CA ILE A 116 16.48 -6.83 -0.03
C ILE A 116 17.72 -7.30 -0.80
N ALA A 117 17.56 -8.25 -1.72
CA ALA A 117 18.66 -8.76 -2.54
C ALA A 117 19.24 -7.68 -3.46
N GLU A 118 18.40 -6.94 -4.19
CA GLU A 118 18.81 -5.85 -5.09
C GLU A 118 19.50 -4.72 -4.33
N MET A 119 18.94 -4.26 -3.21
CA MET A 119 19.55 -3.19 -2.41
C MET A 119 20.84 -3.62 -1.71
N ARG A 120 20.98 -4.91 -1.36
CA ARG A 120 22.24 -5.45 -0.84
C ARG A 120 23.38 -5.30 -1.85
N THR A 121 23.12 -5.47 -3.14
CA THR A 121 24.14 -5.24 -4.18
C THR A 121 24.58 -3.78 -4.29
N GLN A 122 23.73 -2.86 -3.84
CA GLN A 122 23.99 -1.41 -3.84
C GLN A 122 24.66 -0.93 -2.54
N GLY A 123 24.94 -1.83 -1.60
CA GLY A 123 25.66 -1.54 -0.35
C GLY A 123 24.78 -1.44 0.89
N TYR A 124 23.46 -1.47 0.76
CA TYR A 124 22.53 -1.41 1.90
C TYR A 124 22.43 -2.79 2.59
N LYS A 125 22.87 -2.89 3.85
CA LYS A 125 22.93 -4.16 4.57
C LYS A 125 22.08 -4.12 5.83
N LEU A 126 20.88 -4.67 5.72
CA LEU A 126 19.98 -4.86 6.85
C LEU A 126 20.48 -6.02 7.74
N LYS A 127 20.75 -5.74 9.02
CA LYS A 127 21.05 -6.79 10.00
C LYS A 127 19.75 -7.49 10.42
N SER A 128 19.84 -8.78 10.73
CA SER A 128 18.68 -9.57 11.18
C SER A 128 17.98 -8.94 12.41
N ALA A 129 18.75 -8.44 13.37
CA ALA A 129 18.23 -7.77 14.56
C ALA A 129 17.47 -6.47 14.23
N GLU A 130 17.97 -5.68 13.27
CA GLU A 130 17.31 -4.45 12.80
C GLU A 130 15.99 -4.78 12.10
N ILE A 131 15.95 -5.83 11.27
CA ILE A 131 14.72 -6.29 10.61
C ILE A 131 13.68 -6.74 11.65
N LYS A 132 14.10 -7.45 12.70
CA LYS A 132 13.18 -7.89 13.76
C LYS A 132 12.64 -6.69 14.55
N SER A 133 13.52 -5.79 15.00
CA SER A 133 13.15 -4.58 15.73
C SER A 133 12.19 -3.70 14.92
N THR A 134 12.47 -3.49 13.63
CA THR A 134 11.63 -2.68 12.74
C THR A 134 10.30 -3.36 12.41
N GLY A 135 10.28 -4.69 12.28
CA GLY A 135 9.06 -5.48 12.11
C GLY A 135 8.08 -5.40 13.29
N GLU A 136 8.53 -4.97 14.48
CA GLU A 136 7.66 -4.78 15.64
C GLU A 136 7.02 -3.38 15.71
N LEU A 137 7.35 -2.47 14.80
CA LEU A 137 6.91 -1.07 14.86
C LEU A 137 5.38 -0.94 14.86
N PHE A 138 4.71 -1.35 13.79
CA PHE A 138 3.25 -1.28 13.72
C PHE A 138 2.56 -2.20 14.72
N PRO A 139 3.01 -3.46 14.96
CA PRO A 139 2.43 -4.30 16.01
C PRO A 139 2.42 -3.66 17.40
N LYS A 140 3.46 -2.92 17.78
CA LYS A 140 3.50 -2.18 19.06
C LYS A 140 2.51 -1.02 19.08
N ILE A 141 2.49 -0.22 18.02
CA ILE A 141 1.61 0.94 17.87
C ILE A 141 0.14 0.53 17.88
N ALA A 142 -0.24 -0.36 16.96
CA ALA A 142 -1.60 -0.87 16.82
C ALA A 142 -2.04 -1.66 18.05
N GLY A 143 -1.12 -2.44 18.64
CA GLY A 143 -1.37 -3.18 19.86
C GLY A 143 -1.67 -2.29 21.06
N LEU A 144 -0.97 -1.15 21.21
CA LEU A 144 -1.29 -0.17 22.25
C LEU A 144 -2.64 0.49 21.98
N ALA A 145 -2.88 0.94 20.75
CA ALA A 145 -4.12 1.59 20.37
C ALA A 145 -5.32 0.68 20.65
N ARG A 146 -5.26 -0.60 20.25
CA ARG A 146 -6.28 -1.60 20.56
C ARG A 146 -6.47 -1.75 22.07
N ARG A 147 -5.38 -1.94 22.82
CA ARG A 147 -5.44 -2.17 24.27
C ARG A 147 -6.03 -0.99 25.04
N VAL A 148 -5.70 0.24 24.65
CA VAL A 148 -6.26 1.47 25.25
C VAL A 148 -7.74 1.59 24.92
N ASN A 149 -8.14 1.35 23.67
CA ASN A 149 -9.53 1.54 23.26
C ASN A 149 -10.47 0.41 23.75
N ASP A 150 -9.98 -0.82 23.95
CA ASP A 150 -10.79 -1.96 24.40
C ASP A 150 -10.92 -2.04 25.93
N SER A 151 -10.10 -1.30 26.69
CA SER A 151 -10.11 -1.32 28.15
C SER A 151 -10.60 0.01 28.71
N GLY A 152 -11.81 0.03 29.27
CA GLY A 152 -12.38 1.25 29.85
C GLY A 152 -11.49 1.93 30.89
N THR A 153 -10.79 1.17 31.72
CA THR A 153 -9.86 1.72 32.73
C THR A 153 -8.59 2.31 32.14
N LEU A 154 -8.06 1.74 31.04
CA LEU A 154 -6.92 2.31 30.32
C LEU A 154 -7.34 3.53 29.53
N LYS A 155 -8.51 3.48 28.89
CA LYS A 155 -9.09 4.60 28.16
C LYS A 155 -9.28 5.82 29.07
N GLU A 156 -9.90 5.63 30.23
CA GLU A 156 -10.13 6.71 31.19
C GLU A 156 -8.81 7.30 31.73
N LYS A 157 -7.79 6.46 31.95
CA LYS A 157 -6.44 6.93 32.32
C LYS A 157 -5.79 7.73 31.18
N PHE A 158 -5.88 7.24 29.95
CA PHE A 158 -5.36 7.93 28.77
C PHE A 158 -6.05 9.29 28.60
N ASP A 159 -7.39 9.33 28.63
CA ASP A 159 -8.16 10.56 28.47
C ASP A 159 -7.84 11.60 29.57
N ARG A 160 -7.59 11.13 30.81
CA ARG A 160 -7.11 11.99 31.90
C ARG A 160 -5.72 12.55 31.65
N LEU A 161 -4.82 11.80 31.03
CA LEU A 161 -3.50 12.29 30.64
C LEU A 161 -3.60 13.29 29.50
N VAL A 162 -4.44 13.02 28.49
CA VAL A 162 -4.71 13.94 27.38
C VAL A 162 -5.26 15.27 27.90
N THR A 163 -6.28 15.24 28.76
CA THR A 163 -6.90 16.46 29.34
C THR A 163 -5.92 17.30 30.17
N LYS A 164 -4.87 16.67 30.72
CA LYS A 164 -3.86 17.35 31.53
C LYS A 164 -2.71 17.94 30.71
N SER A 165 -2.53 17.49 29.47
CA SER A 165 -1.46 17.98 28.62
C SER A 165 -1.88 19.29 27.96
N GLU A 166 -1.09 20.33 28.15
CA GLU A 166 -1.32 21.64 27.52
C GLU A 166 -0.82 21.68 26.06
N ASP A 167 0.05 20.73 25.69
CA ASP A 167 0.74 20.68 24.40
C ASP A 167 -0.05 19.95 23.30
N ILE A 168 -1.14 19.25 23.66
CA ILE A 168 -2.00 18.55 22.70
C ILE A 168 -2.96 19.55 22.06
N THR A 169 -2.71 19.87 20.80
CA THR A 169 -3.56 20.76 19.99
C THR A 169 -4.34 19.98 18.94
N GLY A 170 -5.60 20.35 18.70
CA GLY A 170 -6.42 19.79 17.61
C GLY A 170 -7.66 19.06 18.09
N SER A 171 -8.36 18.38 17.17
CA SER A 171 -9.61 17.67 17.45
C SER A 171 -9.43 16.20 17.82
N ARG A 172 -8.22 15.65 17.70
CA ARG A 172 -7.95 14.24 17.97
C ARG A 172 -7.96 13.98 19.47
N THR A 173 -8.74 13.00 19.91
CA THR A 173 -8.96 12.69 21.35
C THR A 173 -8.61 11.24 21.71
N ALA A 174 -8.24 10.41 20.73
CA ALA A 174 -7.97 8.99 20.93
C ALA A 174 -6.88 8.49 19.97
N LEU A 175 -6.19 7.41 20.38
CA LEU A 175 -5.36 6.62 19.48
C LEU A 175 -6.23 5.96 18.42
N SER A 176 -5.90 6.16 17.15
CA SER A 176 -6.63 5.57 16.02
C SER A 176 -6.51 4.04 16.04
N ARG A 177 -7.61 3.35 15.75
CA ARG A 177 -7.62 1.88 15.64
C ARG A 177 -7.13 1.45 14.27
N GLN A 178 -6.39 0.34 14.24
CA GLN A 178 -5.96 -0.28 12.99
C GLN A 178 -7.12 -1.04 12.36
N VAL A 179 -7.24 -0.93 11.03
CA VAL A 179 -8.13 -1.71 10.18
C VAL A 179 -7.26 -2.46 9.17
N PRO A 180 -6.89 -3.73 9.44
CA PRO A 180 -5.84 -4.44 8.68
C PRO A 180 -6.06 -4.52 7.15
N THR A 181 -7.30 -4.38 6.69
CA THR A 181 -7.64 -4.41 5.26
C THR A 181 -7.29 -3.11 4.53
N CYS A 182 -7.14 -1.99 5.24
CA CYS A 182 -7.01 -0.64 4.68
C CYS A 182 -5.73 0.06 5.13
N TRP A 183 -4.77 0.25 4.21
CA TRP A 183 -3.45 0.82 4.48
C TRP A 183 -3.49 2.23 5.14
N ASN A 184 -4.54 3.01 4.88
CA ASN A 184 -4.72 4.34 5.49
C ASN A 184 -4.84 4.26 7.02
N SER A 185 -5.36 3.14 7.54
CA SER A 185 -5.52 2.96 8.97
C SER A 185 -4.18 2.83 9.69
N GLU A 186 -3.17 2.23 9.04
CA GLU A 186 -1.81 2.14 9.56
C GLU A 186 -1.17 3.52 9.67
N MET A 187 -1.37 4.38 8.66
CA MET A 187 -0.92 5.78 8.70
C MET A 187 -1.61 6.53 9.85
N GLU A 188 -2.93 6.42 9.98
CA GLU A 188 -3.67 7.06 11.08
C GLU A 188 -3.24 6.55 12.47
N CYS A 189 -2.96 5.26 12.61
CA CYS A 189 -2.39 4.69 13.82
C CYS A 189 -1.03 5.32 14.15
N LEU A 190 -0.12 5.43 13.18
CA LEU A 190 1.19 6.02 13.35
C LEU A 190 1.09 7.51 13.74
N VAL A 191 0.34 8.30 12.96
CA VAL A 191 0.16 9.74 13.17
C VAL A 191 -0.49 10.01 14.54
N SER A 192 -1.52 9.26 14.92
CA SER A 192 -2.13 9.42 16.25
C SER A 192 -1.18 9.04 17.38
N TYR A 193 -0.37 8.00 17.23
CA TYR A 193 0.61 7.59 18.23
C TYR A 193 1.70 8.66 18.42
N MET A 194 2.21 9.23 17.32
CA MET A 194 3.17 10.34 17.35
C MET A 194 2.55 11.61 17.95
N HIS A 195 1.30 11.93 17.61
CA HIS A 195 0.58 13.08 18.16
C HIS A 195 0.45 13.02 19.68
N PHE A 196 0.26 11.82 20.24
CA PHE A 196 0.15 11.60 21.68
C PHE A 196 1.45 11.14 22.34
N LYS A 197 2.63 11.38 21.73
CA LYS A 197 3.91 10.84 22.20
C LYS A 197 4.12 10.96 23.72
N ASP A 198 3.99 12.16 24.29
CA ASP A 198 4.24 12.38 25.71
C ASP A 198 3.22 11.67 26.61
N VAL A 199 1.95 11.62 26.18
CA VAL A 199 0.90 10.90 26.89
C VAL A 199 1.13 9.39 26.82
N VAL A 200 1.53 8.88 25.66
CA VAL A 200 1.88 7.48 25.46
C VAL A 200 3.06 7.10 26.34
N GLU A 201 4.14 7.89 26.37
CA GLU A 201 5.30 7.63 27.22
C GLU A 201 4.93 7.62 28.71
N GLN A 202 4.10 8.58 29.16
CA GLN A 202 3.57 8.61 30.53
C GLN A 202 2.73 7.38 30.86
N LEU A 203 1.86 6.94 29.94
CA LEU A 203 1.02 5.77 30.13
C LEU A 203 1.87 4.49 30.21
N LEU A 204 2.87 4.35 29.33
CA LEU A 204 3.78 3.21 29.27
C LEU A 204 4.72 3.14 30.49
N ALA A 205 5.03 4.28 31.12
CA ALA A 205 5.86 4.35 32.32
C ALA A 205 5.18 3.75 33.57
N VAL A 206 3.85 3.58 33.57
CA VAL A 206 3.11 3.01 34.69
C VAL A 206 3.26 1.49 34.69
N SER A 207 4.23 0.98 35.47
CA SER A 207 4.57 -0.44 35.55
C SER A 207 3.39 -1.36 35.88
N SER A 208 2.44 -0.90 36.70
CA SER A 208 1.25 -1.68 37.08
C SER A 208 0.29 -1.95 35.92
N LEU A 209 0.39 -1.22 34.81
CA LEU A 209 -0.44 -1.43 33.61
C LEU A 209 0.09 -2.53 32.69
N LYS A 210 1.31 -3.04 32.94
CA LYS A 210 1.95 -4.10 32.13
C LYS A 210 2.01 -3.79 30.62
N LEU A 211 2.20 -2.52 30.25
CA LEU A 211 2.22 -2.06 28.86
C LEU A 211 3.62 -2.06 28.21
N GLY A 212 4.66 -2.52 28.93
CA GLY A 212 6.06 -2.41 28.49
C GLY A 212 6.35 -3.02 27.11
N ARG A 213 5.60 -4.05 26.69
CA ARG A 213 5.74 -4.67 25.36
C ARG A 213 5.42 -3.74 24.19
N TYR A 214 4.64 -2.69 24.41
CA TYR A 214 4.25 -1.71 23.39
C TYR A 214 5.19 -0.50 23.32
N LYS A 215 6.25 -0.49 24.13
CA LYS A 215 7.21 0.60 24.16
C LYS A 215 8.11 0.55 22.92
N LEU A 216 8.16 1.66 22.19
CA LEU A 216 9.11 1.85 21.10
C LEU A 216 10.51 2.12 21.65
N SER A 217 11.54 1.58 20.98
CA SER A 217 12.93 1.95 21.23
C SER A 217 13.23 3.35 20.67
N SER A 218 14.36 3.94 21.07
CA SER A 218 14.79 5.24 20.51
C SER A 218 14.99 5.18 19.00
N GLU A 219 15.51 4.05 18.48
CA GLU A 219 15.66 3.82 17.04
C GLU A 219 14.31 3.72 16.33
N GLN A 220 13.34 3.01 16.92
CA GLN A 220 11.98 2.93 16.39
C GLN A 220 11.32 4.30 16.34
N TRP A 221 11.50 5.12 17.38
CA TRP A 221 11.01 6.51 17.41
C TRP A 221 11.68 7.41 16.36
N SER A 222 12.98 7.25 16.12
CA SER A 222 13.66 8.01 15.06
C SER A 222 13.09 7.65 13.68
N MET A 223 12.74 6.38 13.48
CA MET A 223 12.24 5.87 12.21
C MET A 223 10.77 6.23 11.93
N THR A 224 9.96 6.55 12.96
CA THR A 224 8.54 6.87 12.72
C THR A 224 8.35 8.08 11.82
N ASP A 225 9.27 9.04 11.86
CA ASP A 225 9.24 10.23 11.02
C ASP A 225 9.45 9.87 9.54
N ASP A 226 10.54 9.15 9.23
CA ASP A 226 10.82 8.63 7.89
C ASP A 226 9.64 7.84 7.30
N VAL A 227 9.07 6.93 8.11
CA VAL A 227 7.93 6.09 7.71
C VAL A 227 6.70 6.96 7.44
N SER A 228 6.42 7.94 8.30
CA SER A 228 5.28 8.85 8.13
C SER A 228 5.41 9.69 6.87
N GLN A 229 6.59 10.27 6.62
CA GLN A 229 6.84 11.09 5.43
C GLN A 229 6.63 10.30 4.13
N VAL A 230 7.08 9.04 4.08
CA VAL A 230 6.84 8.17 2.91
C VAL A 230 5.37 7.80 2.77
N LEU A 231 4.67 7.52 3.89
CA LEU A 231 3.24 7.20 3.86
C LEU A 231 2.36 8.36 3.36
N MET A 232 2.76 9.61 3.60
CA MET A 232 2.06 10.79 3.07
C MET A 232 2.01 10.81 1.54
N LEU A 233 3.02 10.27 0.84
CA LEU A 233 3.01 10.17 -0.62
C LEU A 233 1.81 9.37 -1.14
N PHE A 234 1.40 8.34 -0.39
CA PHE A 234 0.26 7.50 -0.73
C PHE A 234 -1.07 8.16 -0.33
N GLU A 235 -1.07 8.92 0.76
CA GLU A 235 -2.26 9.58 1.31
C GLU A 235 -2.78 10.64 0.34
N ASP A 236 -1.89 11.52 -0.13
CA ASP A 236 -2.23 12.59 -1.07
C ASP A 236 -2.93 12.03 -2.31
N ILE A 237 -2.36 10.98 -2.89
CA ILE A 237 -2.90 10.32 -4.09
C ILE A 237 -4.23 9.64 -3.77
N THR A 238 -4.31 8.92 -2.64
CA THR A 238 -5.53 8.21 -2.27
C THR A 238 -6.67 9.18 -2.00
N GLN A 239 -6.40 10.33 -1.39
CA GLN A 239 -7.40 11.37 -1.14
C GLN A 239 -7.93 11.97 -2.46
N ILE A 240 -7.04 12.22 -3.43
CA ILE A 240 -7.44 12.69 -4.76
C ILE A 240 -8.37 11.66 -5.43
N PHE A 241 -7.95 10.40 -5.49
CA PHE A 241 -8.69 9.34 -6.21
C PHE A 241 -9.88 8.76 -5.45
N SER A 242 -10.13 9.19 -4.22
CA SER A 242 -11.34 8.87 -3.46
C SER A 242 -12.51 9.82 -3.77
N GLN A 243 -12.30 10.88 -4.55
CA GLN A 243 -13.34 11.84 -4.91
C GLN A 243 -14.23 11.29 -6.02
N ALA A 244 -15.51 11.05 -5.72
CA ALA A 244 -16.46 10.44 -6.66
C ALA A 244 -16.87 11.35 -7.84
N GLU A 245 -16.67 12.66 -7.72
CA GLU A 245 -17.25 13.64 -8.65
C GLU A 245 -16.31 14.09 -9.77
N VAL A 246 -15.04 13.64 -9.77
CA VAL A 246 -14.01 14.12 -10.70
C VAL A 246 -13.51 12.98 -11.59
N PRO A 247 -13.56 13.10 -12.94
CA PRO A 247 -12.98 12.11 -13.84
C PRO A 247 -11.45 12.18 -13.83
N LEU A 248 -10.82 11.42 -12.93
CA LEU A 248 -9.37 11.44 -12.68
C LEU A 248 -8.56 10.48 -13.55
N ILE A 249 -9.16 9.92 -14.60
CA ILE A 249 -8.46 8.93 -15.44
C ILE A 249 -7.23 9.53 -16.14
N VAL A 250 -7.31 10.81 -16.52
CA VAL A 250 -6.20 11.56 -17.10
C VAL A 250 -5.02 11.70 -16.12
N ASP A 251 -5.30 11.60 -14.81
CA ASP A 251 -4.35 11.76 -13.71
C ASP A 251 -3.74 10.44 -13.24
N VAL A 252 -4.25 9.28 -13.68
CA VAL A 252 -3.75 7.96 -13.26
C VAL A 252 -2.26 7.80 -13.56
N LEU A 253 -1.87 7.98 -14.83
CA LEU A 253 -0.47 7.81 -15.23
C LEU A 253 0.44 8.88 -14.58
N PRO A 254 0.10 10.18 -14.60
CA PRO A 254 0.90 11.20 -13.93
C PRO A 254 1.06 10.96 -12.43
N SER A 255 -0.02 10.62 -11.72
CA SER A 255 0.04 10.36 -10.27
C SER A 255 0.92 9.17 -9.93
N LEU A 256 0.94 8.13 -10.78
CA LEU A 256 1.83 7.00 -10.57
C LEU A 256 3.31 7.34 -10.84
N TYR A 257 3.56 8.21 -11.82
CA TYR A 257 4.90 8.76 -12.07
C TYR A 257 5.38 9.60 -10.88
N ASP A 258 4.52 10.46 -10.35
CA ASP A 258 4.82 11.31 -9.20
C ASP A 258 5.08 10.47 -7.94
N LEU A 259 4.24 9.44 -7.68
CA LEU A 259 4.48 8.49 -6.59
C LEU A 259 5.83 7.79 -6.72
N ARG A 260 6.13 7.25 -7.91
CA ARG A 260 7.41 6.58 -8.14
C ARG A 260 8.58 7.54 -7.92
N GLY A 261 8.48 8.78 -8.43
CA GLY A 261 9.50 9.81 -8.23
C GLY A 261 9.70 10.17 -6.76
N GLY A 262 8.62 10.29 -5.98
CA GLY A 262 8.68 10.50 -4.52
C GLY A 262 9.35 9.33 -3.79
N LEU A 263 9.01 8.09 -4.17
CA LEU A 263 9.66 6.90 -3.60
C LEU A 263 11.14 6.80 -3.99
N GLU A 264 11.50 7.18 -5.21
CA GLU A 264 12.90 7.26 -5.67
C GLU A 264 13.67 8.32 -4.88
N ALA A 265 13.08 9.49 -4.67
CA ALA A 265 13.67 10.55 -3.85
C ALA A 265 13.89 10.08 -2.41
N ALA A 266 12.91 9.43 -1.78
CA ALA A 266 13.04 8.88 -0.42
C ALA A 266 14.08 7.75 -0.32
N ARG A 267 14.18 6.89 -1.35
CA ARG A 267 15.20 5.82 -1.41
C ARG A 267 16.61 6.40 -1.52
N ASP A 268 16.79 7.40 -2.37
CA ASP A 268 18.09 7.93 -2.78
C ASP A 268 18.51 9.17 -1.96
N ASP A 269 17.73 9.58 -0.97
CA ASP A 269 18.00 10.76 -0.14
C ASP A 269 19.36 10.64 0.57
N SER A 270 20.37 11.36 0.11
CA SER A 270 21.68 11.41 0.75
C SER A 270 21.86 12.59 1.68
N GLU A 271 20.88 13.49 1.74
CA GLU A 271 20.93 14.72 2.54
C GLU A 271 20.46 14.46 3.98
N HIS A 272 19.50 13.56 4.16
CA HIS A 272 18.97 13.16 5.47
C HIS A 272 19.41 11.75 5.88
N GLU A 273 19.46 11.52 7.20
CA GLU A 273 19.80 10.21 7.79
C GLU A 273 18.60 9.26 7.75
N VAL A 274 18.16 8.90 6.54
CA VAL A 274 17.04 7.94 6.33
C VAL A 274 17.52 6.52 6.60
N ALA A 275 16.78 5.79 7.44
CA ALA A 275 17.12 4.42 7.81
C ALA A 275 17.16 3.46 6.59
N ASP A 276 18.17 2.58 6.54
CA ASP A 276 18.35 1.62 5.44
C ASP A 276 17.09 0.79 5.16
N ILE A 277 16.36 0.38 6.20
CA ILE A 277 15.12 -0.40 6.05
C ILE A 277 14.04 0.37 5.28
N VAL A 278 13.95 1.69 5.49
CA VAL A 278 12.99 2.57 4.81
C VAL A 278 13.36 2.67 3.34
N ARG A 279 14.66 2.81 3.03
CA ARG A 279 15.15 2.81 1.63
C ARG A 279 14.84 1.51 0.92
N VAL A 280 15.05 0.37 1.58
CA VAL A 280 14.71 -0.95 1.03
C VAL A 280 13.19 -1.09 0.83
N ALA A 281 12.38 -0.61 1.78
CA ALA A 281 10.91 -0.62 1.65
C ALA A 281 10.43 0.28 0.50
N CYS A 282 11.03 1.46 0.32
CA CYS A 282 10.78 2.34 -0.84
C CYS A 282 11.14 1.62 -2.14
N HIS A 283 12.29 0.94 -2.19
CA HIS A 283 12.68 0.17 -3.37
C HIS A 283 11.70 -0.96 -3.70
N ALA A 284 11.21 -1.70 -2.71
CA ALA A 284 10.19 -2.72 -2.92
C ALA A 284 8.89 -2.12 -3.49
N SER A 285 8.52 -0.93 -3.03
CA SER A 285 7.37 -0.18 -3.52
C SER A 285 7.56 0.28 -4.97
N ILE A 286 8.77 0.75 -5.33
CA ILE A 286 9.14 1.11 -6.71
C ILE A 286 9.01 -0.10 -7.65
N LEU A 287 9.39 -1.31 -7.20
CA LEU A 287 9.24 -2.52 -8.01
C LEU A 287 7.76 -2.80 -8.35
N VAL A 288 6.84 -2.57 -7.40
CA VAL A 288 5.40 -2.71 -7.64
C VAL A 288 4.88 -1.57 -8.50
N ALA A 289 5.29 -0.32 -8.24
CA ALA A 289 4.92 0.84 -9.04
C ALA A 289 5.34 0.67 -10.51
N ASN A 290 6.55 0.17 -10.77
CA ASN A 290 7.04 -0.11 -12.13
C ASN A 290 6.21 -1.18 -12.84
N LYS A 291 5.77 -2.23 -12.13
CA LYS A 291 4.84 -3.22 -12.71
C LYS A 291 3.56 -2.55 -13.18
N TYR A 292 2.94 -1.71 -12.35
CA TYR A 292 1.70 -1.01 -12.70
C TYR A 292 1.89 0.06 -13.77
N LEU A 293 3.03 0.76 -13.78
CA LEU A 293 3.37 1.69 -14.86
C LEU A 293 3.43 0.97 -16.20
N ASN A 294 4.10 -0.18 -16.28
CA ASN A 294 4.14 -0.95 -17.53
C ASN A 294 2.72 -1.33 -17.99
N LEU A 295 1.86 -1.84 -17.09
CA LEU A 295 0.48 -2.20 -17.42
C LEU A 295 -0.35 -0.99 -17.91
N ILE A 296 -0.20 0.17 -17.27
CA ILE A 296 -0.92 1.40 -17.63
C ILE A 296 -0.40 1.95 -18.97
N GLU A 297 0.91 1.91 -19.19
CA GLU A 297 1.53 2.42 -20.42
C GLU A 297 1.30 1.52 -21.64
N ASP A 298 1.11 0.22 -21.43
CA ASP A 298 0.75 -0.71 -22.49
C ASP A 298 -0.70 -0.49 -22.98
N ASN A 299 -1.55 0.09 -22.13
CA ASN A 299 -2.95 0.39 -22.46
C ASN A 299 -3.09 1.79 -23.10
N ASP A 300 -3.45 1.80 -24.38
CA ASP A 300 -3.67 3.02 -25.17
C ASP A 300 -4.67 4.00 -24.54
N PHE A 301 -5.64 3.50 -23.79
CA PHE A 301 -6.68 4.33 -23.19
C PHE A 301 -6.09 5.41 -22.25
N TYR A 302 -5.18 5.03 -21.35
CA TYR A 302 -4.54 5.97 -20.42
C TYR A 302 -3.62 6.96 -21.15
N LEU A 303 -2.97 6.52 -22.22
CA LEU A 303 -2.13 7.41 -23.02
C LEU A 303 -3.00 8.41 -23.80
N PHE A 304 -4.10 7.93 -24.39
CA PHE A 304 -4.98 8.74 -25.23
C PHE A 304 -5.73 9.79 -24.40
N THR A 305 -6.17 9.46 -23.18
CA THR A 305 -6.83 10.43 -22.29
C THR A 305 -5.91 11.63 -22.00
N ILE A 306 -4.61 11.41 -21.77
CA ILE A 306 -3.63 12.49 -21.62
C ILE A 306 -3.45 13.29 -22.91
N VAL A 307 -3.40 12.63 -24.07
CA VAL A 307 -3.29 13.33 -25.36
C VAL A 307 -4.52 14.19 -25.65
N MET A 308 -5.71 13.72 -25.27
CA MET A 308 -6.98 14.44 -25.45
C MET A 308 -7.19 15.56 -24.42
N CYS A 309 -6.47 15.54 -23.30
CA CYS A 309 -6.49 16.60 -22.30
C CYS A 309 -5.93 17.91 -22.87
N PRO A 310 -6.72 19.01 -22.93
CA PRO A 310 -6.31 20.27 -23.57
C PRO A 310 -5.03 20.88 -22.99
N ASP A 311 -4.81 20.71 -21.69
CA ASP A 311 -3.70 21.31 -20.95
C ASP A 311 -2.40 20.49 -21.04
N ARG A 312 -2.51 19.17 -21.26
CA ARG A 312 -1.37 18.23 -21.28
C ARG A 312 -0.93 17.90 -22.70
N LYS A 313 -1.82 17.29 -23.48
CA LYS A 313 -1.57 16.81 -24.85
C LYS A 313 -0.28 15.98 -24.96
N LEU A 314 0.31 15.95 -26.16
CA LEU A 314 1.64 15.36 -26.41
C LEU A 314 2.78 16.10 -25.70
N ARG A 315 2.54 17.32 -25.19
CA ARG A 315 3.57 18.09 -24.48
C ARG A 315 3.93 17.43 -23.16
N TRP A 316 2.93 16.97 -22.40
CA TRP A 316 3.16 16.29 -21.12
C TRP A 316 4.18 15.15 -21.26
N PHE A 317 4.02 14.29 -22.27
CA PHE A 317 4.96 13.19 -22.53
C PHE A 317 6.39 13.66 -22.84
N LYS A 318 6.57 14.76 -23.58
CA LYS A 318 7.89 15.34 -23.86
C LYS A 318 8.55 15.83 -22.57
N ASP A 319 7.76 16.52 -21.75
CA ASP A 319 8.23 17.11 -20.49
C ASP A 319 8.56 15.99 -19.47
N HIS A 320 8.01 14.78 -19.63
CA HIS A 320 8.26 13.59 -18.80
C HIS A 320 9.19 12.56 -19.48
N GLY A 321 10.16 13.03 -20.27
CA GLY A 321 11.29 12.22 -20.73
C GLY A 321 11.04 11.32 -21.95
N ARG A 322 9.84 11.35 -22.56
CA ARG A 322 9.62 10.62 -23.82
C ARG A 322 10.41 11.28 -24.95
N THR A 323 11.10 10.44 -25.72
CA THR A 323 11.83 10.88 -26.91
C THR A 323 10.86 11.40 -27.99
N ILE A 324 11.38 12.26 -28.88
CA ILE A 324 10.59 12.78 -30.03
C ILE A 324 10.01 11.62 -30.86
N GLN A 325 10.77 10.53 -31.02
CA GLN A 325 10.31 9.34 -31.74
C GLN A 325 9.12 8.67 -31.04
N GLN A 326 9.20 8.45 -29.73
CA GLN A 326 8.09 7.86 -28.96
C GLN A 326 6.83 8.75 -28.99
N VAL A 327 7.00 10.07 -28.88
CA VAL A 327 5.87 11.02 -28.96
C VAL A 327 5.23 11.01 -30.34
N ASN A 328 6.02 10.89 -31.41
CA ASN A 328 5.49 10.75 -32.77
C ASN A 328 4.77 9.41 -32.97
N GLN A 329 5.30 8.31 -32.43
CA GLN A 329 4.62 7.00 -32.46
C GLN A 329 3.27 7.06 -31.74
N LEU A 330 3.22 7.67 -30.54
CA LEU A 330 1.98 7.87 -29.80
C LEU A 330 0.97 8.71 -30.61
N LYS A 331 1.43 9.82 -31.22
CA LYS A 331 0.59 10.62 -32.11
C LYS A 331 0.01 9.78 -33.26
N SER A 332 0.82 8.94 -33.89
CA SER A 332 0.36 8.04 -34.95
C SER A 332 -0.66 7.02 -34.46
N ARG A 333 -0.46 6.43 -33.27
CA ARG A 333 -1.44 5.51 -32.64
C ARG A 333 -2.79 6.18 -32.40
N VAL A 334 -2.79 7.40 -31.84
CA VAL A 334 -4.01 8.18 -31.59
C VAL A 334 -4.75 8.46 -32.91
N ILE A 335 -4.04 8.94 -33.94
CA ILE A 335 -4.64 9.24 -35.25
C ILE A 335 -5.22 7.96 -35.86
N ALA A 336 -4.45 6.86 -35.89
CA ALA A 336 -4.90 5.60 -36.45
C ALA A 336 -6.14 5.05 -35.72
N SER A 337 -6.19 5.16 -34.39
CA SER A 337 -7.37 4.79 -33.59
C SER A 337 -8.59 5.64 -33.96
N TRP A 338 -8.42 6.96 -34.09
CA TRP A 338 -9.50 7.85 -34.53
C TRP A 338 -10.00 7.51 -35.95
N GLU A 339 -9.07 7.26 -36.88
CA GLU A 339 -9.41 6.90 -38.26
C GLU A 339 -10.14 5.55 -38.35
N LYS A 340 -9.79 4.60 -37.47
CA LYS A 340 -10.44 3.30 -37.41
C LYS A 340 -11.84 3.38 -36.78
N SER A 341 -11.97 4.06 -35.64
CA SER A 341 -13.17 3.97 -34.81
C SER A 341 -14.19 5.09 -35.03
N TYR A 342 -13.76 6.31 -35.39
CA TYR A 342 -14.64 7.49 -35.43
C TYR A 342 -14.81 8.07 -36.84
N LYS A 343 -13.78 8.01 -37.68
CA LYS A 343 -13.86 8.51 -39.06
C LYS A 343 -14.84 7.74 -39.95
N GLN A 344 -15.10 6.46 -39.63
CA GLN A 344 -16.07 5.64 -40.36
C GLN A 344 -17.51 5.97 -39.94
N MET A 345 -17.75 6.29 -38.67
CA MET A 345 -19.06 6.68 -38.12
C MET A 345 -19.60 7.96 -38.78
N GLY A 346 -18.74 8.96 -38.99
CA GLY A 346 -19.11 10.21 -39.66
C GLY A 346 -19.43 10.09 -41.16
N ARG A 347 -19.40 8.88 -41.75
CA ARG A 347 -19.89 8.65 -43.13
C ARG A 347 -21.29 8.03 -43.18
N GLU A 348 -21.74 7.36 -42.12
CA GLU A 348 -23.06 6.73 -42.11
C GLU A 348 -24.18 7.72 -41.76
N ASP A 349 -23.86 8.78 -41.00
CA ASP A 349 -24.83 9.82 -40.62
C ASP A 349 -25.15 10.84 -41.73
N ASP A 350 -24.30 10.95 -42.76
CA ASP A 350 -24.55 11.82 -43.92
C ASP A 350 -25.58 11.22 -44.90
N ASP A 351 -25.80 9.90 -44.86
CA ASP A 351 -26.81 9.21 -45.69
C ASP A 351 -28.23 9.27 -45.08
N PHE A 352 -28.37 9.70 -43.81
CA PHE A 352 -29.69 9.79 -43.16
C PHE A 352 -30.45 11.10 -43.47
N PHE A 353 -29.79 12.09 -44.07
CA PHE A 353 -30.42 13.36 -44.50
C PHE A 353 -30.73 13.44 -46.00
N VAL A 354 -30.49 12.36 -46.76
CA VAL A 354 -30.85 12.27 -48.18
C VAL A 354 -31.63 10.98 -48.43
N SER A 355 -32.88 10.92 -47.93
CA SER A 355 -33.92 10.01 -48.43
C SER A 355 -35.31 10.56 -48.15
#